data_AF-A0A7C9N2I7-F1
#
_entry.id   AF-A0A7C9N2I7-F1
#
_cell.length_a   1.000
_cell.length_b   1.000
_cell.length_c   1.000
_cell.angle_alpha   90.00
_cell.angle_beta   90.00
_cell.angle_gamma   90.00
#
_symmetry.space_group_name_H-M   'P 1'
#
loop_
_entity.id
_entity.type
_entity.pdbx_description
1 polymer ?
#
loop_
_entity_poly.entity_id
_entity_poly.type
_entity_poly.pdbx_seq_one_letter_code
_entity_poly.pdbx_strand_id
1 'polypeptide(L)'
;MILTTPTPNRSLVDLQEARARHRQALDLIASRPRLRGMLQLTEDGRTVMSVLNLIPVLCAEIERLSRRIDALRLDHANLTAAAHATLSAHREGEPDPLYYLRDELSAEGPPPAAPAATGRYRYPYPGGPR
;
A
#
# COMPACT_ATOMS: atom_id res chain seq x y z
N MET A 1 -24.95 -18.45 -10.79
CA MET A 1 -23.65 -18.74 -11.41
C MET A 1 -22.79 -17.50 -11.26
N ILE A 2 -22.02 -17.42 -10.17
CA ILE A 2 -21.17 -16.27 -9.84
C ILE A 2 -19.80 -16.55 -10.43
N LEU A 3 -19.37 -15.73 -11.39
CA LEU A 3 -18.00 -15.72 -11.89
C LEU A 3 -17.12 -15.15 -10.77
N THR A 4 -16.57 -16.02 -9.93
CA THR A 4 -15.47 -15.67 -9.04
C THR A 4 -14.26 -15.39 -9.93
N THR A 5 -14.00 -14.12 -10.22
CA THR A 5 -12.71 -13.71 -10.78
C THR A 5 -11.63 -14.11 -9.77
N PRO A 6 -10.65 -14.95 -10.16
CA PRO A 6 -9.56 -15.28 -9.26
C PRO A 6 -8.82 -13.98 -8.93
N THR A 7 -8.77 -13.64 -7.65
CA THR A 7 -7.95 -12.58 -7.09
C THR A 7 -6.54 -12.71 -7.68
N PRO A 8 -5.97 -11.66 -8.29
CA PRO A 8 -4.68 -11.78 -8.94
C PRO A 8 -3.64 -12.23 -7.92
N ASN A 9 -2.96 -13.30 -8.30
CA ASN A 9 -1.94 -14.03 -7.58
C ASN A 9 -0.99 -13.08 -6.81
N ARG A 10 -1.03 -13.15 -5.47
CA ARG A 10 -0.20 -12.37 -4.55
C ARG A 10 1.24 -12.92 -4.42
N SER A 11 1.68 -13.76 -5.36
CA SER A 11 3.10 -14.07 -5.55
C SER A 11 3.71 -13.08 -6.54
N LEU A 12 4.55 -12.13 -6.11
CA LEU A 12 5.52 -11.60 -7.06
C LEU A 12 6.78 -10.97 -6.46
N VAL A 13 6.80 -10.67 -5.16
CA VAL A 13 8.06 -10.30 -4.49
C VAL A 13 8.09 -10.94 -3.10
N ASP A 14 8.87 -12.01 -2.95
CA ASP A 14 9.21 -12.52 -1.62
C ASP A 14 10.17 -11.51 -0.97
N LEU A 15 9.61 -10.61 -0.17
CA LEU A 15 10.37 -9.59 0.55
C LEU A 15 11.28 -10.21 1.61
N GLN A 16 10.94 -11.40 2.12
CA GLN A 16 11.78 -12.12 3.06
C GLN A 16 13.01 -12.68 2.34
N GLU A 17 12.83 -13.27 1.17
CA GLU A 17 13.93 -13.70 0.32
C GLU A 17 14.79 -12.51 -0.13
N ALA A 18 14.19 -11.38 -0.50
CA ALA A 18 14.93 -10.17 -0.87
C ALA A 18 15.81 -9.66 0.29
N ARG A 19 15.29 -9.65 1.52
CA ARG A 19 16.07 -9.31 2.72
C ARG A 19 17.15 -10.34 3.02
N ALA A 20 16.87 -11.63 2.84
CA ALA A 20 17.85 -12.69 3.04
C ALA A 20 19.02 -12.56 2.05
N ARG A 21 18.72 -12.34 0.76
CA ARG A 21 19.75 -12.12 -0.28
C ARG A 21 20.53 -10.83 -0.04
N HIS A 22 19.88 -9.76 0.40
CA HIS A 22 20.57 -8.53 0.79
C HIS A 22 21.56 -8.77 1.94
N ARG A 23 21.14 -9.48 3.00
CA ARG A 23 22.03 -9.85 4.11
C ARG A 23 23.20 -10.70 3.64
N GLN A 24 22.92 -11.72 2.83
CA GLN A 24 23.95 -12.57 2.24
C GLN A 24 24.96 -11.76 1.40
N ALA A 25 24.51 -10.77 0.64
CA ALA A 25 25.38 -9.89 -0.12
C ALA A 25 26.28 -9.04 0.79
N LEU A 26 25.73 -8.49 1.88
CA LEU A 26 26.51 -7.73 2.87
C LEU A 26 27.54 -8.62 3.59
N ASP A 27 27.17 -9.85 3.94
CA ASP A 27 28.07 -10.83 4.56
C ASP A 27 29.22 -11.20 3.60
N LEU A 28 28.91 -11.40 2.32
CA LEU A 28 29.91 -11.67 1.29
C LEU A 28 30.89 -10.51 1.13
N ILE A 29 30.40 -9.27 1.10
CA ILE A 29 31.22 -8.06 1.03
C ILE A 29 32.09 -7.95 2.30
N ALA A 30 31.51 -8.22 3.47
CA ALA A 30 32.23 -8.17 4.74
C ALA A 30 33.36 -9.19 4.82
N SER A 31 33.15 -10.39 4.29
CA SER A 31 34.15 -11.48 4.29
C SER A 31 35.31 -11.26 3.29
N ARG A 32 35.25 -10.25 2.42
CA ARG A 32 36.22 -10.02 1.33
C ARG A 32 36.83 -8.60 1.39
N PRO A 33 37.94 -8.40 2.12
CA PRO A 33 38.55 -7.08 2.31
C PRO A 33 38.91 -6.34 1.02
N ARG A 34 39.36 -7.06 -0.02
CA ARG A 34 39.65 -6.46 -1.34
C ARG A 34 38.40 -5.92 -2.03
N LEU A 35 37.31 -6.68 -2.01
CA LEU A 35 36.02 -6.27 -2.58
C LEU A 35 35.45 -5.07 -1.79
N ARG A 36 35.48 -5.14 -0.46
CA ARG A 36 35.06 -4.02 0.40
C ARG A 36 35.87 -2.75 0.12
N GLY A 37 37.19 -2.86 0.02
CA GLY A 37 38.07 -1.73 -0.32
C GLY A 37 37.72 -1.13 -1.69
N MET A 38 37.54 -1.97 -2.71
CA MET A 38 37.13 -1.51 -4.04
C MET A 38 35.78 -0.77 -4.02
N LEU A 39 34.79 -1.31 -3.29
CA LEU A 39 33.47 -0.71 -3.15
C LEU A 39 33.47 0.62 -2.37
N GLN A 40 34.44 0.85 -1.49
CA GLN A 40 34.54 2.09 -0.71
C GLN A 40 35.33 3.18 -1.42
N LEU A 41 36.38 2.80 -2.15
CA LEU A 41 37.35 3.72 -2.71
C LEU A 41 36.94 4.28 -4.07
N THR A 42 36.17 3.51 -4.86
CA THR A 42 35.70 3.94 -6.19
C THR A 42 34.32 4.61 -6.12
N GLU A 43 34.05 5.53 -7.05
CA GLU A 43 32.74 6.16 -7.17
C GLU A 43 31.64 5.15 -7.53
N ASP A 44 31.90 4.29 -8.52
CA ASP A 44 31.00 3.21 -8.91
C ASP A 44 30.70 2.27 -7.74
N GLY A 45 31.73 1.94 -6.96
CA GLY A 45 31.60 1.14 -5.75
C GLY A 45 30.67 1.74 -4.71
N ARG A 46 30.81 3.06 -4.45
CA ARG A 46 29.94 3.78 -3.52
C ARG A 46 28.50 3.84 -4.03
N THR A 47 28.31 4.01 -5.34
CA THR A 47 26.98 3.94 -5.98
C THR A 47 26.33 2.58 -5.78
N VAL A 48 27.07 1.48 -5.99
CA VAL A 48 26.57 0.13 -5.74
C VAL A 48 26.17 -0.05 -4.28
N MET A 49 27.00 0.39 -3.33
CA MET A 49 26.67 0.34 -1.90
C MET A 49 25.43 1.17 -1.55
N SER A 50 25.28 2.35 -2.14
CA SER A 50 24.12 3.20 -1.97
C SER A 50 22.83 2.51 -2.43
N VAL A 51 22.83 1.93 -3.64
CA VAL A 51 21.68 1.18 -4.16
C VAL A 51 21.37 -0.06 -3.31
N LEU A 52 22.39 -0.80 -2.87
CA LEU A 52 22.19 -1.94 -1.96
C LEU A 52 21.51 -1.53 -0.66
N ASN A 53 21.86 -0.35 -0.11
CA ASN A 53 21.25 0.18 1.11
C ASN A 53 19.79 0.62 0.94
N LEU A 54 19.32 0.85 -0.30
CA LEU A 54 17.91 1.15 -0.56
C LEU A 54 17.00 -0.08 -0.45
N ILE A 55 17.53 -1.29 -0.59
CA ILE A 55 16.75 -2.54 -0.57
C ILE A 55 15.89 -2.67 0.70
N PRO A 56 16.42 -2.55 1.94
CA PRO A 56 15.58 -2.65 3.14
C PRO A 56 14.51 -1.56 3.22
N VAL A 57 14.81 -0.33 2.77
CA VAL A 57 13.85 0.79 2.74
C VAL A 57 12.70 0.49 1.78
N LEU A 58 13.01 0.03 0.57
CA LEU A 58 12.02 -0.34 -0.43
C LEU A 58 11.16 -1.53 0.04
N CYS A 59 11.75 -2.53 0.70
CA CYS A 59 10.98 -3.64 1.27
C CYS A 59 9.97 -3.14 2.32
N ALA A 60 10.39 -2.24 3.21
CA ALA A 60 9.50 -1.66 4.22
C ALA A 60 8.36 -0.84 3.60
N GLU A 61 8.65 -0.07 2.54
CA GLU A 61 7.64 0.68 1.81
C GLU A 61 6.64 -0.22 1.08
N ILE A 62 7.10 -1.31 0.46
CA ILE A 62 6.20 -2.27 -0.18
C ILE A 62 5.28 -2.93 0.86
N GLU A 63 5.78 -3.29 2.05
CA GLU A 63 4.94 -3.82 3.13
C GLU A 63 3.93 -2.80 3.64
N ARG A 64 4.35 -1.54 3.80
CA ARG A 64 3.48 -0.46 4.24
C ARG A 64 2.36 -0.22 3.22
N LEU A 65 2.69 -0.16 1.94
CA LEU A 65 1.72 0.02 0.85
C LEU A 65 0.79 -1.18 0.73
N SER A 66 1.30 -2.40 0.87
CA SER A 66 0.49 -3.62 0.84
C SER A 66 -0.54 -3.65 1.97
N ARG A 67 -0.12 -3.30 3.20
CA ARG A 67 -1.04 -3.15 4.34
C ARG A 67 -2.09 -2.06 4.10
N ARG A 68 -1.69 -0.94 3.48
CA ARG A 68 -2.62 0.16 3.18
C ARG A 68 -3.62 -0.22 2.10
N ILE A 69 -3.22 -0.98 1.08
CA ILE A 69 -4.14 -1.52 0.07
C ILE A 69 -5.12 -2.50 0.71
N ASP A 70 -4.66 -3.37 1.62
CA ASP A 70 -5.54 -4.31 2.31
C ASP A 70 -6.57 -3.60 3.19
N ALA A 71 -6.15 -2.57 3.93
CA ALA A 71 -7.06 -1.74 4.72
C ALA A 71 -8.12 -1.07 3.82
N LEU A 72 -7.71 -0.40 2.74
CA LEU A 72 -8.64 0.25 1.80
C LEU A 72 -9.62 -0.73 1.15
N ARG A 73 -9.17 -1.97 0.87
CA ARG A 73 -10.05 -3.02 0.33
C ARG A 73 -11.07 -3.50 1.36
N LEU A 74 -10.68 -3.57 2.63
CA LEU A 74 -11.59 -3.91 3.72
C LEU A 74 -12.64 -2.81 3.92
N ASP A 75 -12.20 -1.55 4.02
CA ASP A 75 -13.08 -0.38 4.16
C ASP A 75 -14.12 -0.34 3.03
N HIS A 76 -13.66 -0.52 1.78
CA HIS A 76 -14.55 -0.58 0.63
C HIS A 76 -15.55 -1.75 0.68
N ALA A 77 -15.12 -2.92 1.15
CA ALA A 77 -15.98 -4.08 1.29
C ALA A 77 -17.07 -3.84 2.35
N ASN A 78 -16.71 -3.21 3.47
CA ASN A 78 -17.66 -2.88 4.52
C ASN A 78 -18.68 -1.82 4.05
N LEU A 79 -18.26 -0.74 3.39
CA LEU A 79 -19.17 0.24 2.81
C LEU A 79 -20.13 -0.39 1.80
N THR A 80 -19.62 -1.30 0.97
CA THR A 80 -20.45 -2.03 0.00
C THR A 80 -21.50 -2.88 0.72
N ALA A 81 -21.12 -3.58 1.79
CA ALA A 81 -22.04 -4.33 2.63
C ALA A 81 -23.09 -3.42 3.30
N ALA A 82 -22.68 -2.26 3.84
CA ALA A 82 -23.58 -1.29 4.45
C ALA A 82 -24.59 -0.72 3.44
N ALA A 83 -24.15 -0.45 2.20
CA ALA A 83 -25.03 -0.02 1.11
C ALA A 83 -26.03 -1.12 0.73
N HIS A 84 -25.60 -2.38 0.66
CA HIS A 84 -26.51 -3.51 0.43
C HIS A 84 -27.51 -3.69 1.58
N ALA A 85 -27.07 -3.57 2.84
CA ALA A 85 -27.94 -3.63 4.02
C ALA A 85 -28.99 -2.53 3.98
N THR A 86 -28.60 -1.29 3.65
CA THR A 86 -29.49 -0.14 3.48
C THR A 86 -30.59 -0.41 2.45
N LEU A 87 -30.21 -0.97 1.29
CA LEU A 87 -31.18 -1.28 0.22
C LEU A 87 -32.15 -2.39 0.62
N SER A 88 -31.70 -3.40 1.35
CA SER A 88 -32.55 -4.47 1.88
C SER A 88 -33.51 -3.93 2.94
N ALA A 89 -33.00 -3.20 3.93
CA ALA A 89 -33.77 -2.55 4.98
C ALA A 89 -34.86 -1.61 4.41
N HIS A 90 -34.54 -0.86 3.36
CA HIS A 90 -35.52 -0.01 2.68
C HIS A 90 -36.66 -0.82 2.04
N ARG A 91 -36.34 -1.96 1.41
CA ARG A 91 -37.35 -2.85 0.81
C ARG A 91 -38.24 -3.52 1.85
N GLU A 92 -37.69 -3.80 3.03
CA GLU A 92 -38.39 -4.40 4.15
C GLU A 92 -39.20 -3.37 4.96
N GLY A 93 -39.10 -2.09 4.63
CA GLY A 93 -39.83 -1.02 5.29
C GLY A 93 -39.28 -0.68 6.67
N GLU A 94 -38.00 -0.96 6.93
CA GLU A 94 -37.35 -0.53 8.18
C GLU A 94 -37.48 1.00 8.36
N PRO A 95 -37.68 1.50 9.59
CA PRO A 95 -37.87 2.93 9.84
C PRO A 95 -36.67 3.81 9.50
N ASP A 96 -35.45 3.29 9.61
CA ASP A 96 -34.19 4.01 9.36
C ASP A 96 -33.16 3.16 8.59
N PRO A 97 -33.39 2.89 7.30
CA PRO A 97 -32.47 2.08 6.49
C PRO A 97 -31.09 2.70 6.32
N LEU A 98 -30.99 4.04 6.42
CA LEU A 98 -29.72 4.78 6.29
C LEU A 98 -28.83 4.64 7.54
N TYR A 99 -29.33 4.02 8.60
CA TYR A 99 -28.54 3.74 9.79
C TYR A 99 -27.25 2.98 9.45
N TYR A 100 -27.32 1.89 8.67
CA TYR A 100 -26.16 1.05 8.33
C TYR A 100 -25.05 1.85 7.63
N LEU A 101 -25.39 2.71 6.68
CA LEU A 101 -24.41 3.52 5.97
C LEU A 101 -23.78 4.60 6.85
N ARG A 102 -24.58 5.23 7.73
CA ARG A 102 -24.06 6.24 8.66
C ARG A 102 -23.15 5.62 9.71
N ASP A 103 -23.48 4.42 10.18
CA ASP A 103 -22.66 3.68 11.14
C ASP A 103 -21.28 3.36 10.53
N GLU A 104 -21.26 2.79 9.32
CA GLU A 104 -20.00 2.46 8.64
C GLU A 104 -19.14 3.71 8.34
N LEU A 105 -19.75 4.80 7.84
CA LEU A 105 -19.05 6.07 7.62
C LEU A 105 -18.51 6.70 8.92
N SER A 106 -19.19 6.45 10.04
CA SER A 106 -18.73 6.92 11.35
C SER A 106 -17.59 6.06 11.89
N ALA A 107 -17.55 4.77 11.53
CA ALA A 107 -16.50 3.83 11.89
C ALA A 107 -15.19 4.04 11.10
N GLU A 108 -15.27 4.44 9.82
CA GLU A 108 -14.08 4.78 9.01
C GLU A 108 -13.31 6.01 9.53
N GLY A 109 -13.98 6.87 10.31
CA GLY A 109 -13.41 8.08 10.86
C GLY A 109 -13.19 9.18 9.81
N PRO A 110 -12.72 10.37 10.23
CA PRO A 110 -12.48 11.47 9.30
C PRO A 110 -11.37 11.11 8.29
N PRO A 111 -11.50 11.54 7.02
CA PRO A 111 -10.48 11.28 6.02
C PRO A 111 -9.13 11.82 6.51
N PRO A 112 -8.00 11.15 6.17
CA PRO A 112 -6.68 11.62 6.57
C PRO A 112 -6.51 13.06 6.11
N ALA A 113 -6.06 13.93 7.02
CA ALA A 113 -5.77 15.32 6.70
C ALA A 113 -4.89 15.35 5.45
N ALA A 114 -5.34 16.07 4.41
CA ALA A 114 -4.57 16.21 3.19
C ALA A 114 -3.15 16.67 3.57
N PRO A 115 -2.09 16.08 2.99
CA PRO A 115 -0.74 16.56 3.26
C PRO A 115 -0.72 18.07 2.99
N ALA A 116 -0.23 18.85 3.95
CA ALA A 116 -0.10 20.29 3.82
C ALA A 116 0.54 20.56 2.46
N ALA A 117 -0.18 21.29 1.61
CA ALA A 117 0.19 21.48 0.22
C ALA A 117 1.57 22.16 0.17
N THR A 118 2.63 21.37 0.08
CA THR A 118 3.87 21.79 -0.55
C THR A 118 3.51 21.96 -2.02
N GLY A 119 3.16 23.21 -2.34
CA GLY A 119 2.44 23.56 -3.55
C GLY A 119 3.09 22.97 -4.78
N ARG A 120 2.41 22.00 -5.42
CA ARG A 120 2.53 21.69 -6.86
C ARG A 120 1.62 20.60 -7.42
N TYR A 121 0.60 20.11 -6.71
CA TYR A 121 -0.38 19.19 -7.30
C TYR A 121 -1.78 19.81 -7.36
N ARG A 122 -2.07 20.43 -8.50
CA ARG A 122 -3.42 20.81 -8.91
C ARG A 122 -4.08 19.56 -9.48
N TYR A 123 -4.96 18.90 -8.72
CA TYR A 123 -5.89 17.92 -9.28
C TYR A 123 -6.94 18.68 -10.10
N PRO A 124 -7.08 18.44 -11.41
CA PRO A 124 -8.24 18.94 -12.14
C PRO A 124 -9.43 18.02 -11.85
N TYR A 125 -10.45 18.54 -11.16
CA TYR A 125 -11.79 17.95 -11.18
C TYR A 125 -12.35 18.08 -12.61
N PRO A 126 -12.71 16.98 -13.31
CA PRO A 126 -13.45 17.07 -14.56
C PRO A 126 -14.94 17.13 -14.22
N GLY A 127 -15.56 18.32 -14.28
CA GLY A 127 -17.03 18.40 -14.17
C GLY A 127 -17.63 19.67 -13.58
N GLY A 128 -17.06 20.86 -13.81
CA GLY A 128 -17.78 22.11 -13.53
C GLY A 128 -18.95 22.30 -14.52
N PRO A 129 -20.12 22.82 -14.06
CA PRO A 129 -21.32 22.95 -14.90
C PRO A 129 -21.11 23.94 -16.05
N ARG A 130 -21.78 23.65 -17.17
CA ARG A 130 -21.75 24.41 -18.43
C ARG A 130 -22.41 25.78 -18.30
#